data_AF-B6U4L9-F1
#
_entry.id   AF-B6U4L9-F1
#
_cell.length_a   1.000
_cell.length_b   1.000
_cell.length_c   1.000
_cell.angle_alpha   90.00
_cell.angle_beta   90.00
_cell.angle_gamma   90.00
#
_symmetry.space_group_name_H-M   'P 1'
#
loop_
_entity.id
_entity.type
_entity.pdbx_description
1 polymer ?
#
loop_
_entity_poly.entity_id
_entity_poly.type
_entity_poly.pdbx_seq_one_letter_code
_entity_poly.pdbx_strand_id
1 'polypeptide(L)'
;MLRGTGHGGGDARRRALRSSRRRLPGWIWWLLGIFLLVGLMLFVLHHNQKEQFRPPVVDNGSEMEEVPREKVNFSEELLSSTSFARQLADQMTLAKAYVILAKEHDNLQLAWELSSQIRNCQRLLSEGAVSGRAITKDEAHPIISRLALLIYKAQDSHYDISTTIVTLKNHALALEERAKAAIVQSAEFGQLAAESFPKNLHCLTVKLTEEWLRNPKHRSRSEENRNSTRLVDNNLYHFCIFSDNVLATSVVVNSTVSNANHPQQLVFHVVTDRIHFGAMSTLFLINDFKGCTVEVRCIDEFSWLNASSSPLVRQLSEVETQGYYYSAGSKNPEREIKFHNPKFVSLLNHLRFYIPQILPNLEKVVFLDDDVVVQKDLTQLFSIELHGNVIGAVETCLESFHRYHKYLNFSHPTISSKIDPHTCGWAFGMNIFDLIAWRKANATSLYHYWQEQNSDLLLWRTGTLPAGLLTFYGLMEPLDRRWHVLGLGYDVDIDDRLIESAAVVHYNGNMKPWLKLAIRRYKYIWERYVNISHPYVRECMLH
;
A
#
# COMPACT_ATOMS: atom_id res chain seq x y z
N MET A 1 71.76 -0.48 13.97
CA MET A 1 72.67 0.57 13.47
C MET A 1 71.91 1.42 12.46
N LEU A 2 71.59 2.66 12.83
CA LEU A 2 70.98 3.67 11.97
C LEU A 2 72.08 4.40 11.19
N ARG A 3 71.96 4.53 9.86
CA ARG A 3 72.20 5.78 9.09
C ARG A 3 72.20 5.55 7.57
N GLY A 4 71.59 6.50 6.88
CA GLY A 4 71.53 6.65 5.41
C GLY A 4 70.24 7.38 5.04
N THR A 5 70.03 8.66 5.39
CA THR A 5 70.43 9.87 4.60
C THR A 5 70.44 9.58 3.09
N GLY A 6 69.60 10.11 2.22
CA GLY A 6 68.91 11.41 2.20
C GLY A 6 69.32 12.15 0.91
N HIS A 7 68.34 12.74 0.21
CA HIS A 7 68.43 13.59 -1.00
C HIS A 7 68.69 12.89 -2.36
N GLY A 8 68.03 13.25 -3.46
CA GLY A 8 67.03 14.30 -3.73
C GLY A 8 66.96 14.59 -5.24
N GLY A 9 65.78 15.03 -5.73
CA GLY A 9 65.51 15.66 -7.04
C GLY A 9 65.75 14.78 -8.29
N GLY A 10 65.01 14.87 -9.38
CA GLY A 10 63.96 15.76 -9.84
C GLY A 10 63.86 15.60 -11.36
N ASP A 11 62.64 15.77 -11.89
CA ASP A 11 62.28 16.08 -13.28
C ASP A 11 62.58 15.09 -14.42
N ALA A 12 61.50 14.51 -14.96
CA ALA A 12 61.07 14.67 -16.36
C ALA A 12 59.92 13.69 -16.70
N ARG A 13 58.67 14.04 -16.35
CA ARG A 13 57.48 13.30 -16.83
C ARG A 13 56.38 14.26 -17.31
N ARG A 14 56.61 14.86 -18.48
CA ARG A 14 55.54 15.39 -19.34
C ARG A 14 55.71 14.78 -20.74
N ARG A 15 54.98 13.70 -21.03
CA ARG A 15 54.82 13.17 -22.40
C ARG A 15 53.35 13.24 -22.82
N ALA A 16 53.18 13.90 -23.95
CA ALA A 16 51.98 14.21 -24.70
C ALA A 16 50.95 13.07 -24.84
N LEU A 17 49.68 13.42 -24.61
CA LEU A 17 48.50 12.65 -24.97
C LEU A 17 48.18 12.84 -26.46
N ARG A 18 48.40 11.83 -27.31
CA ARG A 18 47.88 11.76 -28.68
C ARG A 18 46.62 10.90 -28.70
N SER A 19 45.51 11.48 -29.18
CA SER A 19 44.20 10.84 -29.35
C SER A 19 44.19 9.85 -30.53
N SER A 20 43.88 8.58 -30.26
CA SER A 20 43.67 7.54 -31.28
C SER A 20 42.17 7.25 -31.41
N ARG A 21 41.56 7.66 -32.52
CA ARG A 21 40.19 7.31 -32.92
C ARG A 21 40.17 5.85 -33.39
N ARG A 22 39.69 4.93 -32.53
CA ARG A 22 39.51 3.51 -32.86
C ARG A 22 38.25 3.32 -33.71
N ARG A 23 38.40 2.85 -34.96
CA ARG A 23 37.28 2.36 -35.78
C ARG A 23 36.84 1.00 -35.26
N LEU A 24 35.53 0.82 -35.07
CA LEU A 24 34.95 -0.44 -34.60
C LEU A 24 35.18 -1.56 -35.63
N PRO A 25 35.59 -2.75 -35.18
CA PRO A 25 35.93 -3.88 -36.04
C PRO A 25 34.69 -4.49 -36.72
N GLY A 26 34.83 -4.89 -37.98
CA GLY A 26 33.74 -5.29 -38.88
C GLY A 26 32.88 -6.48 -38.44
N TRP A 27 33.33 -7.32 -37.51
CA TRP A 27 32.53 -8.45 -37.00
C TRP A 27 31.28 -8.01 -36.22
N ILE A 28 31.30 -6.81 -35.63
CA ILE A 28 30.15 -6.26 -34.90
C ILE A 28 28.99 -5.97 -35.85
N TRP A 29 29.29 -5.49 -37.06
CA TRP A 29 28.29 -5.28 -38.12
C TRP A 29 27.68 -6.60 -38.59
N TRP A 30 28.50 -7.66 -38.66
CA TRP A 30 28.03 -9.00 -38.98
C TRP A 30 27.05 -9.55 -37.95
N LEU A 31 27.34 -9.39 -36.64
CA LEU A 31 26.43 -9.83 -35.58
C LEU A 31 25.11 -9.06 -35.58
N LEU A 32 25.15 -7.74 -35.81
CA LEU A 32 23.95 -6.92 -35.93
C LEU A 32 23.08 -7.36 -37.11
N GLY A 33 23.69 -7.71 -38.24
CA GLY A 33 22.99 -8.24 -39.42
C GLY A 33 22.28 -9.58 -39.15
N ILE A 34 22.95 -10.51 -38.44
CA ILE A 34 22.35 -11.79 -38.05
C ILE A 34 21.16 -11.58 -37.11
N PHE A 35 21.30 -10.72 -36.10
CA PHE A 35 20.21 -10.42 -35.16
C PHE A 35 18.98 -9.84 -35.86
N LEU A 36 19.18 -8.94 -36.83
CA LEU A 36 18.10 -8.37 -37.64
C LEU A 36 17.39 -9.44 -38.48
N LEU A 37 18.14 -10.34 -39.12
CA LEU A 37 17.57 -11.42 -39.93
C LEU A 37 16.75 -12.41 -39.08
N VAL A 38 17.27 -12.81 -37.92
CA VAL A 38 16.55 -13.70 -36.99
C VAL A 38 15.28 -13.02 -36.45
N GLY A 39 15.37 -11.73 -36.08
CA GLY A 39 14.21 -10.96 -35.63
C GLY A 39 13.14 -10.84 -36.71
N LEU A 40 13.52 -10.61 -37.96
CA LEU A 40 12.59 -10.53 -39.09
C LEU A 40 11.93 -11.89 -39.37
N MET A 41 12.69 -12.99 -39.28
CA MET A 41 12.14 -14.33 -39.48
C MET A 41 11.13 -14.70 -38.39
N LEU A 42 11.43 -14.38 -37.12
CA LEU A 42 10.50 -14.58 -36.00
C LEU A 42 9.23 -13.73 -36.15
N PHE A 43 9.35 -12.50 -36.64
CA PHE A 43 8.21 -11.63 -36.91
C PHE A 43 7.28 -12.22 -37.99
N VAL A 44 7.84 -12.71 -39.10
CA VAL A 44 7.05 -13.33 -40.19
C VAL A 44 6.38 -14.63 -39.71
N LEU A 45 7.08 -15.47 -38.95
CA LEU A 45 6.50 -16.69 -38.37
C LEU A 45 5.34 -16.39 -37.43
N HIS A 46 5.48 -15.37 -36.57
CA HIS A 46 4.43 -14.97 -35.65
C HIS A 46 3.22 -14.37 -36.37
N HIS A 47 3.44 -13.62 -37.47
CA HIS A 47 2.34 -13.02 -38.22
C HIS A 47 1.57 -14.03 -39.06
N ASN A 48 2.26 -14.99 -39.69
CA ASN A 48 1.59 -16.06 -40.44
C ASN A 48 0.77 -17.01 -39.58
N GLN A 49 1.02 -17.11 -38.27
CA GLN A 49 0.18 -17.91 -37.36
C GLN A 49 -1.16 -17.24 -37.01
N LYS A 50 -1.38 -15.95 -37.30
CA LYS A 50 -2.63 -15.25 -36.94
C LYS A 50 -3.77 -15.37 -37.96
N GLU A 51 -3.57 -15.96 -39.13
CA GLU A 51 -4.58 -16.02 -40.20
C GLU A 51 -5.54 -17.24 -40.15
N GLN A 52 -5.57 -18.04 -39.08
CA GLN A 52 -6.43 -19.25 -39.02
C GLN A 52 -7.36 -19.39 -37.81
N PHE A 53 -7.81 -18.28 -37.23
CA PHE A 53 -8.95 -18.32 -36.29
C PHE A 53 -10.26 -18.05 -37.03
N ARG A 54 -10.86 -19.11 -37.60
CA ARG A 54 -12.31 -19.11 -37.94
C ARG A 54 -13.09 -19.44 -36.66
N PRO A 55 -14.02 -18.59 -36.21
CA PRO A 55 -14.80 -18.85 -35.01
C PRO A 55 -15.73 -20.06 -35.23
N PRO A 56 -15.90 -20.91 -34.22
CA PRO A 56 -16.66 -22.14 -34.34
C PRO A 56 -18.16 -21.84 -34.52
N VAL A 57 -18.76 -22.53 -35.48
CA VAL A 57 -20.21 -22.56 -35.71
C VAL A 57 -20.86 -23.19 -34.46
N VAL A 58 -21.73 -22.42 -33.82
CA VAL A 58 -22.51 -22.82 -32.65
C VAL A 58 -23.53 -23.86 -33.11
N ASP A 59 -23.29 -25.13 -32.78
CA ASP A 59 -24.26 -26.20 -32.95
C ASP A 59 -25.06 -26.33 -31.63
N ASN A 60 -26.37 -26.14 -31.75
CA ASN A 60 -27.32 -26.13 -30.63
C ASN A 60 -27.63 -27.59 -30.24
N GLY A 61 -26.96 -28.10 -29.21
CA GLY A 61 -27.23 -29.43 -28.67
C GLY A 61 -26.83 -29.59 -27.21
N SER A 62 -27.85 -29.60 -26.33
CA SER A 62 -27.84 -30.02 -24.92
C SER A 62 -26.88 -29.29 -23.96
N GLU A 63 -27.46 -28.32 -23.25
CA GLU A 63 -26.92 -27.68 -22.04
C GLU A 63 -26.61 -28.72 -20.96
N MET A 64 -25.34 -29.11 -20.84
CA MET A 64 -24.81 -29.66 -19.61
C MET A 64 -23.97 -28.55 -19.00
N GLU A 65 -24.48 -27.90 -17.96
CA GLU A 65 -23.78 -26.85 -17.21
C GLU A 65 -22.37 -27.33 -16.82
N GLU A 66 -21.36 -26.85 -17.53
CA GLU A 66 -19.97 -26.99 -17.10
C GLU A 66 -19.79 -26.16 -15.82
N VAL A 67 -19.86 -26.85 -14.68
CA VAL A 67 -19.37 -26.30 -13.40
C VAL A 67 -17.94 -25.78 -13.64
N PRO A 68 -17.65 -24.49 -13.40
CA PRO A 68 -16.36 -23.93 -13.73
C PRO A 68 -15.29 -24.66 -12.94
N ARG A 69 -14.43 -25.42 -13.62
CA ARG A 69 -13.29 -26.12 -12.99
C ARG A 69 -12.46 -25.07 -12.24
N GLU A 70 -12.46 -25.14 -10.91
CA GLU A 70 -11.62 -24.31 -10.06
C GLU A 70 -10.16 -24.50 -10.50
N LYS A 71 -9.58 -23.47 -11.11
CA LYS A 71 -8.15 -23.47 -11.43
C LYS A 71 -7.37 -23.50 -10.12
N VAL A 72 -6.53 -24.51 -9.97
CA VAL A 72 -5.67 -24.67 -8.79
C VAL A 72 -4.69 -23.50 -8.75
N ASN A 73 -4.59 -22.85 -7.59
CA ASN A 73 -3.56 -21.86 -7.34
C ASN A 73 -2.20 -22.56 -7.19
N PHE A 74 -1.41 -22.57 -8.26
CA PHE A 74 -0.14 -23.29 -8.29
C PHE A 74 0.86 -22.83 -7.20
N SER A 75 0.72 -21.59 -6.71
CA SER A 75 1.51 -21.10 -5.57
C SER A 75 1.16 -21.81 -4.27
N GLU A 76 -0.12 -22.09 -4.02
CA GLU A 76 -0.55 -22.89 -2.86
C GLU A 76 -0.08 -24.33 -2.97
N GLU A 77 -0.12 -24.89 -4.19
CA GLU A 77 0.39 -26.23 -4.46
C GLU A 77 1.89 -26.32 -4.09
N LEU A 78 2.71 -25.33 -4.46
CA LEU A 78 4.14 -25.28 -4.10
C LEU A 78 4.42 -25.12 -2.60
N LEU A 79 3.44 -24.64 -1.82
CA LEU A 79 3.54 -24.48 -0.37
C LEU A 79 3.01 -25.70 0.40
N SER A 80 2.13 -26.49 -0.22
CA SER A 80 1.57 -27.70 0.38
C SER A 80 2.62 -28.80 0.51
N SER A 81 2.84 -29.30 1.72
CA SER A 81 3.80 -30.39 1.99
C SER A 81 3.39 -31.73 1.39
N THR A 82 2.12 -31.89 1.01
CA THR A 82 1.57 -33.12 0.43
C THR A 82 1.52 -33.10 -1.10
N SER A 83 1.84 -31.97 -1.73
CA SER A 83 1.78 -31.85 -3.18
C SER A 83 2.99 -32.45 -3.89
N PHE A 84 2.77 -32.96 -5.09
CA PHE A 84 3.87 -33.38 -5.95
C PHE A 84 4.68 -32.19 -6.48
N ALA A 85 4.07 -31.00 -6.63
CA ALA A 85 4.78 -29.79 -7.03
C ALA A 85 5.84 -29.40 -6.00
N ARG A 86 5.50 -29.46 -4.71
CA ARG A 86 6.44 -29.21 -3.60
C ARG A 86 7.58 -30.22 -3.62
N GLN A 87 7.25 -31.51 -3.70
CA GLN A 87 8.27 -32.58 -3.71
C GLN A 87 9.24 -32.44 -4.90
N LEU A 88 8.72 -32.13 -6.09
CA LEU A 88 9.51 -31.84 -7.29
C LEU A 88 10.43 -30.63 -7.09
N ALA A 89 9.92 -29.54 -6.51
CA ALA A 89 10.68 -28.33 -6.25
C ALA A 89 11.81 -28.56 -5.23
N ASP A 90 11.55 -29.29 -4.15
CA ASP A 90 12.54 -29.61 -3.12
C ASP A 90 13.65 -30.52 -3.67
N GLN A 91 13.30 -31.61 -4.37
CA GLN A 91 14.31 -32.49 -4.97
C GLN A 91 15.11 -31.78 -6.07
N MET A 92 14.46 -30.94 -6.88
CA MET A 92 15.16 -30.13 -7.89
C MET A 92 16.18 -29.19 -7.23
N THR A 93 15.83 -28.60 -6.09
CA THR A 93 16.71 -27.69 -5.35
C THR A 93 17.93 -28.43 -4.81
N LEU A 94 17.74 -29.63 -4.25
CA LEU A 94 18.85 -30.47 -3.79
C LEU A 94 19.72 -30.97 -4.96
N ALA A 95 19.09 -31.40 -6.05
CA ALA A 95 19.79 -31.86 -7.25
C ALA A 95 20.67 -30.77 -7.86
N LYS A 96 20.26 -29.50 -7.83
CA LYS A 96 21.08 -28.36 -8.29
C LYS A 96 22.39 -28.24 -7.50
N ALA A 97 22.37 -28.49 -6.20
CA ALA A 97 23.59 -28.51 -5.39
C ALA A 97 24.51 -29.67 -5.80
N TYR A 98 23.95 -30.86 -6.03
CA TYR A 98 24.73 -32.02 -6.50
C TYR A 98 25.27 -31.87 -7.92
N VAL A 99 24.62 -31.10 -8.80
CA VAL A 99 25.20 -30.77 -10.12
C VAL A 99 26.50 -29.99 -9.96
N ILE A 100 26.59 -29.07 -9.00
CA ILE A 100 27.81 -28.30 -8.72
C ILE A 100 28.89 -29.25 -8.21
N LEU A 101 28.57 -30.05 -7.19
CA LEU A 101 29.51 -31.04 -6.62
C LEU A 101 30.05 -32.01 -7.67
N ALA A 102 29.16 -32.56 -8.51
CA ALA A 102 29.55 -33.48 -9.56
C ALA A 102 30.49 -32.83 -10.59
N LYS A 103 30.32 -31.54 -10.89
CA LYS A 103 31.21 -30.80 -11.80
C LYS A 103 32.57 -30.49 -11.17
N GLU A 104 32.61 -30.10 -9.90
CA GLU A 104 33.85 -29.80 -9.20
C GLU A 104 34.78 -31.02 -9.04
N HIS A 105 34.21 -32.22 -9.11
CA HIS A 105 34.93 -33.50 -9.02
C HIS A 105 35.02 -34.24 -10.37
N ASP A 106 34.86 -33.54 -11.49
CA ASP A 106 34.94 -34.11 -12.86
C ASP A 106 33.96 -35.27 -13.17
N ASN A 107 32.92 -35.47 -12.35
CA ASN A 107 31.84 -36.43 -12.61
C ASN A 107 30.79 -35.82 -13.56
N LEU A 108 31.24 -35.51 -14.78
CA LEU A 108 30.45 -34.81 -15.79
C LEU A 108 29.22 -35.61 -16.24
N GLN A 109 29.30 -36.95 -16.23
CA GLN A 109 28.17 -37.80 -16.56
C GLN A 109 27.03 -37.65 -15.53
N LEU A 110 27.34 -37.72 -14.24
CA LEU A 110 26.33 -37.55 -13.20
C LEU A 110 25.75 -36.12 -13.23
N ALA A 111 26.60 -35.11 -13.42
CA ALA A 111 26.16 -33.72 -13.57
C ALA A 111 25.17 -33.56 -14.75
N TRP A 112 25.43 -34.25 -15.87
CA TRP A 112 24.54 -34.26 -17.02
C TRP A 112 23.21 -34.97 -16.74
N GLU A 113 23.26 -36.15 -16.11
CA GLU A 113 22.08 -36.94 -15.74
C GLU A 113 21.16 -36.14 -14.79
N LEU A 114 21.73 -35.54 -13.74
CA LEU A 114 21.04 -34.66 -12.80
C LEU A 114 20.43 -33.45 -13.52
N SER A 115 21.22 -32.76 -14.36
CA SER A 115 20.75 -31.61 -15.14
C SER A 115 19.59 -31.96 -16.07
N SER A 116 19.59 -33.17 -16.64
CA SER A 116 18.51 -33.67 -17.49
C SER A 116 17.21 -33.85 -16.72
N GLN A 117 17.28 -34.45 -15.53
CA GLN A 117 16.09 -34.62 -14.68
C GLN A 117 15.60 -33.32 -14.07
N ILE A 118 16.49 -32.37 -13.76
CA ILE A 118 16.10 -31.01 -13.36
C ILE A 118 15.26 -30.35 -14.47
N ARG A 119 15.63 -30.49 -15.74
CA ARG A 119 14.83 -29.94 -16.86
C ARG A 119 13.45 -30.59 -16.98
N ASN A 120 13.36 -31.91 -16.79
CA ASN A 120 12.07 -32.60 -16.77
C ASN A 120 11.17 -32.10 -15.64
N CYS A 121 11.74 -31.92 -14.45
CA CYS A 121 11.05 -31.34 -13.31
C CYS A 121 10.54 -29.91 -13.60
N GLN A 122 11.41 -29.03 -14.15
CA GLN A 122 11.02 -27.68 -14.53
C GLN A 122 9.90 -27.65 -15.58
N ARG A 123 9.96 -28.55 -16.56
CA ARG A 123 8.92 -28.67 -17.60
C ARG A 123 7.57 -29.04 -16.99
N LEU A 124 7.54 -30.05 -16.13
CA LEU A 124 6.29 -30.49 -15.49
C LEU A 124 5.71 -29.41 -14.55
N LEU A 125 6.56 -28.73 -13.78
CA LEU A 125 6.16 -27.59 -12.95
C LEU A 125 5.57 -26.45 -13.81
N SER A 126 6.20 -26.15 -14.96
CA SER A 126 5.70 -25.14 -15.90
C SER A 126 4.35 -25.54 -16.52
N GLU A 127 4.20 -26.80 -16.93
CA GLU A 127 2.94 -27.34 -17.47
C GLU A 127 1.81 -27.23 -16.44
N GLY A 128 2.07 -27.56 -15.17
CA GLY A 128 1.10 -27.39 -14.07
C GLY A 128 0.71 -25.94 -13.85
N ALA A 129 1.69 -25.03 -13.80
CA ALA A 129 1.44 -23.60 -13.61
C ALA A 129 0.63 -22.97 -14.75
N VAL A 130 0.93 -23.32 -16.00
CA VAL A 130 0.24 -22.78 -17.19
C VAL A 130 -1.18 -23.34 -17.32
N SER A 131 -1.37 -24.62 -17.03
CA SER A 131 -2.69 -25.26 -17.15
C SER A 131 -3.61 -25.01 -15.95
N GLY A 132 -3.05 -24.59 -14.80
CA GLY A 132 -3.81 -24.36 -13.57
C GLY A 132 -4.38 -25.64 -12.97
N ARG A 133 -3.70 -26.78 -13.19
CA ARG A 133 -4.07 -28.09 -12.64
C ARG A 133 -3.00 -28.61 -11.68
N ALA A 134 -3.41 -29.38 -10.69
CA ALA A 134 -2.49 -30.10 -9.84
C ALA A 134 -1.71 -31.16 -10.65
N ILE A 135 -0.44 -31.35 -10.31
CA ILE A 135 0.40 -32.37 -10.92
C ILE A 135 0.00 -33.72 -10.35
N THR A 136 -0.27 -34.69 -11.23
CA THR A 136 -0.70 -36.02 -10.80
C THR A 136 0.47 -36.90 -10.38
N LYS A 137 0.19 -37.93 -9.60
CA LYS A 137 1.17 -38.93 -9.20
C LYS A 137 1.84 -39.58 -10.40
N ASP A 138 1.09 -39.94 -11.43
CA ASP A 138 1.60 -40.66 -12.60
C ASP A 138 2.58 -39.81 -13.43
N GLU A 139 2.37 -38.49 -13.45
CA GLU A 139 3.28 -37.54 -14.10
C GLU A 139 4.54 -37.30 -13.28
N ALA A 140 4.40 -37.16 -11.96
CA ALA A 140 5.50 -36.82 -11.07
C ALA A 140 6.40 -38.01 -10.74
N HIS A 141 5.81 -39.20 -10.55
CA HIS A 141 6.50 -40.37 -10.02
C HIS A 141 7.74 -40.79 -10.82
N PRO A 142 7.71 -40.84 -12.17
CA PRO A 142 8.91 -41.18 -12.96
C PRO A 142 10.06 -40.19 -12.74
N ILE A 143 9.75 -38.90 -12.62
CA ILE A 143 10.75 -37.84 -12.42
C ILE A 143 11.32 -37.89 -11.01
N ILE A 144 10.45 -37.97 -10.00
CA ILE A 144 10.83 -38.02 -8.58
C ILE A 144 11.70 -39.25 -8.31
N SER A 145 11.27 -40.43 -8.76
CA SER A 145 12.00 -41.68 -8.54
C SER A 145 13.37 -41.63 -9.22
N ARG A 146 13.46 -41.11 -10.44
CA ARG A 146 14.74 -41.01 -11.14
C ARG A 146 15.66 -39.98 -10.49
N LEU A 147 15.15 -38.84 -10.06
CA LEU A 147 15.93 -37.79 -9.42
C LEU A 147 16.44 -38.24 -8.04
N ALA A 148 15.61 -38.93 -7.26
CA ALA A 148 16.01 -39.54 -5.99
C ALA A 148 17.16 -40.53 -6.16
N LEU A 149 17.09 -41.40 -7.17
CA LEU A 149 18.17 -42.34 -7.48
C LEU A 149 19.48 -41.63 -7.83
N LEU A 150 19.43 -40.55 -8.61
CA LEU A 150 20.61 -39.78 -8.98
C LEU A 150 21.20 -39.02 -7.79
N ILE A 151 20.35 -38.46 -6.91
CA ILE A 151 20.78 -37.83 -5.66
C ILE A 151 21.47 -38.85 -4.76
N TYR A 152 20.91 -40.05 -4.62
CA TYR A 152 21.52 -41.13 -3.86
C TYR A 152 22.88 -41.53 -4.45
N LYS A 153 22.99 -41.69 -5.78
CA LYS A 153 24.27 -41.96 -6.46
C LYS A 153 25.30 -40.84 -6.22
N ALA A 154 24.86 -39.58 -6.15
CA ALA A 154 25.74 -38.46 -5.83
C ALA A 154 26.22 -38.51 -4.37
N GLN A 155 25.38 -38.94 -3.43
CA GLN A 155 25.75 -39.16 -2.03
C GLN A 155 26.74 -40.32 -1.87
N ASP A 156 26.53 -41.40 -2.61
CA ASP A 156 27.36 -42.61 -2.61
C ASP A 156 28.71 -42.44 -3.33
N SER A 157 28.85 -41.38 -4.14
CA SER A 157 30.12 -41.07 -4.83
C SER A 157 31.24 -40.63 -3.87
N HIS A 158 30.96 -40.47 -2.57
CA HIS A 158 31.91 -40.12 -1.51
C HIS A 158 32.84 -38.95 -1.88
N TYR A 159 32.26 -37.87 -2.39
CA TYR A 159 32.97 -36.60 -2.60
C TYR A 159 33.70 -36.15 -1.33
N ASP A 160 34.75 -35.35 -1.48
CA ASP A 160 35.49 -34.81 -0.34
C ASP A 160 34.53 -34.13 0.64
N ILE A 161 34.62 -34.52 1.92
CA ILE A 161 33.67 -34.09 2.95
C ILE A 161 33.75 -32.57 3.12
N SER A 162 34.96 -32.00 3.08
CA SER A 162 35.15 -30.55 3.21
C SER A 162 34.47 -29.80 2.06
N THR A 163 34.70 -30.24 0.83
CA THR A 163 34.11 -29.67 -0.38
C THR A 163 32.59 -29.82 -0.39
N THR A 164 32.08 -30.99 0.03
CA THR A 164 30.64 -31.26 0.17
C THR A 164 29.99 -30.32 1.18
N ILE A 165 30.57 -30.18 2.37
CA ILE A 165 30.08 -29.29 3.42
C ILE A 165 30.09 -27.84 2.94
N VAL A 166 31.20 -27.37 2.36
CA VAL A 166 31.34 -25.99 1.88
C VAL A 166 30.31 -25.69 0.79
N THR A 167 30.13 -26.58 -0.18
CA THR A 167 29.20 -26.37 -1.29
C THR A 167 27.74 -26.36 -0.82
N LEU A 168 27.34 -27.34 -0.01
CA LEU A 168 25.98 -27.39 0.53
C LEU A 168 25.69 -26.18 1.42
N LYS A 169 26.66 -25.77 2.24
CA LYS A 169 26.55 -24.55 3.07
C LYS A 169 26.40 -23.30 2.21
N ASN A 170 27.21 -23.14 1.16
CA ASN A 170 27.12 -22.00 0.25
C ASN A 170 25.78 -21.97 -0.48
N HIS A 171 25.26 -23.14 -0.88
CA HIS A 171 23.95 -23.24 -1.52
C HIS A 171 22.80 -22.89 -0.56
N ALA A 172 22.87 -23.34 0.70
CA ALA A 172 21.89 -22.98 1.72
C ALA A 172 21.90 -21.46 2.00
N LEU A 173 23.08 -20.86 2.16
CA LEU A 173 23.23 -19.40 2.33
C LEU A 173 22.68 -18.63 1.12
N ALA A 174 22.93 -19.09 -0.10
CA ALA A 174 22.41 -18.45 -1.30
C ALA A 174 20.86 -18.51 -1.39
N LEU A 175 20.24 -19.58 -0.90
CA LEU A 175 18.79 -19.68 -0.81
C LEU A 175 18.22 -18.74 0.26
N GLU A 176 18.88 -18.65 1.41
CA GLU A 176 18.50 -17.73 2.49
C GLU A 176 18.56 -16.27 2.02
N GLU A 177 19.63 -15.87 1.34
CA GLU A 177 19.76 -14.52 0.77
C GLU A 177 18.68 -14.23 -0.29
N ARG A 178 18.34 -15.22 -1.13
CA ARG A 178 17.23 -15.07 -2.08
C ARG A 178 15.89 -14.91 -1.38
N ALA A 179 15.65 -15.64 -0.28
CA ALA A 179 14.43 -15.51 0.51
C ALA A 179 14.33 -14.13 1.16
N LYS A 180 15.42 -13.62 1.75
CA LYS A 180 15.49 -12.25 2.29
C LYS A 180 15.20 -11.20 1.22
N ALA A 181 15.82 -11.33 0.04
CA ALA A 181 15.58 -10.42 -1.07
C ALA A 181 14.12 -10.44 -1.54
N ALA A 182 13.49 -11.62 -1.63
CA ALA A 182 12.09 -11.76 -2.00
C ALA A 182 11.15 -11.13 -0.96
N ILE A 183 11.46 -11.22 0.33
CA ILE A 183 10.68 -10.57 1.41
C ILE A 183 10.74 -9.05 1.26
N VAL A 184 11.93 -8.48 1.06
CA VAL A 184 12.10 -7.02 0.85
C VAL A 184 11.35 -6.58 -0.40
N GLN A 185 11.51 -7.30 -1.51
CA GLN A 185 10.84 -6.99 -2.76
C GLN A 185 9.30 -7.08 -2.64
N SER A 186 8.79 -8.07 -1.92
CA SER A 186 7.35 -8.21 -1.65
C SER A 186 6.81 -7.02 -0.84
N ALA A 187 7.54 -6.58 0.18
CA ALA A 187 7.17 -5.41 0.97
C ALA A 187 7.16 -4.12 0.14
N GLU A 188 8.18 -3.90 -0.70
CA GLU A 188 8.25 -2.74 -1.60
C GLU A 188 7.11 -2.73 -2.63
N PHE A 189 6.85 -3.87 -3.29
CA PHE A 189 5.75 -3.99 -4.24
C PHE A 189 4.37 -3.86 -3.57
N GLY A 190 4.23 -4.39 -2.35
CA GLY A 190 3.03 -4.22 -1.54
C GLY A 190 2.76 -2.73 -1.24
N GLN A 191 3.81 -1.97 -0.89
CA GLN A 191 3.68 -0.54 -0.64
C GLN A 191 3.33 0.24 -1.92
N LEU A 192 4.01 -0.06 -3.04
CA LEU A 192 3.70 0.57 -4.33
C LEU A 192 2.26 0.29 -4.79
N ALA A 193 1.76 -0.93 -4.57
CA ALA A 193 0.39 -1.28 -4.89
C ALA A 193 -0.62 -0.60 -3.96
N ALA A 194 -0.30 -0.43 -2.67
CA ALA A 194 -1.12 0.28 -1.70
C ALA A 194 -1.23 1.79 -1.99
N GLU A 195 -0.14 2.39 -2.49
CA GLU A 195 -0.09 3.80 -2.89
C GLU A 195 -0.59 4.05 -4.32
N SER A 196 -0.75 2.98 -5.12
CA SER A 196 -1.24 3.11 -6.49
C SER A 196 -2.70 3.54 -6.53
N PHE A 197 -3.02 4.43 -7.47
CA PHE A 197 -4.41 4.80 -7.75
C PHE A 197 -5.02 3.84 -8.78
N PRO A 198 -6.04 3.05 -8.42
CA PRO A 198 -6.66 2.08 -9.32
C PRO A 198 -7.29 2.71 -10.56
N LYS A 199 -7.24 2.01 -11.70
CA LYS A 199 -7.77 2.50 -12.99
C LYS A 199 -9.28 2.79 -12.95
N ASN A 200 -10.06 1.97 -12.25
CA ASN A 200 -11.49 2.16 -12.05
C ASN A 200 -11.79 3.45 -11.27
N LEU A 201 -11.03 3.74 -10.20
CA LEU A 201 -11.17 5.01 -9.47
C LEU A 201 -10.76 6.21 -10.34
N HIS A 202 -9.69 6.06 -11.12
CA HIS A 202 -9.26 7.07 -12.08
C HIS A 202 -10.33 7.37 -13.14
N CYS A 203 -10.94 6.34 -13.72
CA CYS A 203 -12.06 6.48 -14.63
C CYS A 203 -13.21 7.28 -13.99
N LEU A 204 -13.59 6.93 -12.76
CA LEU A 204 -14.70 7.60 -12.07
C LEU A 204 -14.39 9.09 -11.82
N THR A 205 -13.20 9.39 -11.30
CA THR A 205 -12.76 10.76 -11.05
C THR A 205 -12.75 11.60 -12.33
N VAL A 206 -12.25 11.06 -13.44
CA VAL A 206 -12.22 11.75 -14.73
C VAL A 206 -13.64 12.04 -15.23
N LYS A 207 -14.54 11.05 -15.21
CA LYS A 207 -15.93 11.21 -15.68
C LYS A 207 -16.70 12.26 -14.87
N LEU A 208 -16.58 12.21 -13.54
CA LEU A 208 -17.22 13.20 -12.66
C LEU A 208 -16.62 14.61 -12.83
N THR A 209 -15.31 14.71 -13.08
CA THR A 209 -14.65 15.99 -13.38
C THR A 209 -15.12 16.55 -14.73
N GLU A 210 -15.29 15.70 -15.73
CA GLU A 210 -15.85 16.11 -17.02
C GLU A 210 -17.27 16.68 -16.85
N GLU A 211 -18.13 15.99 -16.09
CA GLU A 211 -19.49 16.45 -15.76
C GLU A 211 -19.48 17.81 -15.04
N TRP A 212 -18.62 17.98 -14.03
CA TRP A 212 -18.41 19.25 -13.33
C TRP A 212 -18.10 20.41 -14.28
N LEU A 213 -17.22 20.16 -15.25
CA LEU A 213 -16.78 21.16 -16.21
C LEU A 213 -17.87 21.47 -17.26
N ARG A 214 -18.65 20.46 -17.66
CA ARG A 214 -19.70 20.59 -18.68
C ARG A 214 -20.95 21.31 -18.19
N ASN A 215 -21.31 21.17 -16.91
CA ASN A 215 -22.58 21.67 -16.40
C ASN A 215 -22.39 22.81 -15.36
N PRO A 216 -22.51 24.08 -15.79
CA PRO A 216 -22.29 25.22 -14.89
C PRO A 216 -23.31 25.32 -13.74
N LYS A 217 -24.49 24.68 -13.87
CA LYS A 217 -25.49 24.64 -12.79
C LYS A 217 -24.99 23.90 -11.54
N HIS A 218 -23.99 23.03 -11.68
CA HIS A 218 -23.37 22.39 -10.53
C HIS A 218 -22.62 23.38 -9.65
N ARG A 219 -22.03 24.44 -10.23
CA ARG A 219 -21.33 25.48 -9.45
C ARG A 219 -22.31 26.30 -8.64
N SER A 220 -23.39 26.79 -9.26
CA SER A 220 -24.40 27.58 -8.54
C SER A 220 -25.04 26.77 -7.41
N ARG A 221 -25.37 25.49 -7.66
CA ARG A 221 -25.94 24.64 -6.60
C ARG A 221 -24.93 24.28 -5.51
N SER A 222 -23.65 24.14 -5.86
CA SER A 222 -22.58 23.97 -4.87
C SER A 222 -22.44 25.22 -3.99
N GLU A 223 -22.57 26.42 -4.56
CA GLU A 223 -22.54 27.69 -3.82
C GLU A 223 -23.77 27.86 -2.93
N GLU A 224 -24.96 27.47 -3.41
CA GLU A 224 -26.19 27.43 -2.60
C GLU A 224 -26.03 26.49 -1.40
N ASN A 225 -25.49 25.28 -1.60
CA ASN A 225 -25.23 24.34 -0.51
C ASN A 225 -24.25 24.92 0.52
N ARG A 226 -23.22 25.64 0.08
CA ARG A 226 -22.23 26.32 0.95
C ARG A 226 -22.80 27.48 1.74
N ASN A 227 -23.91 28.08 1.29
CA ASN A 227 -24.60 29.16 2.00
C ASN A 227 -25.70 28.64 2.93
N SER A 228 -25.86 27.33 3.07
CA SER A 228 -26.86 26.73 3.94
C SER A 228 -26.57 27.03 5.41
N THR A 229 -27.57 27.57 6.13
CA THR A 229 -27.48 27.83 7.58
C THR A 229 -27.27 26.55 8.39
N ARG A 230 -27.62 25.39 7.83
CA ARG A 230 -27.44 24.07 8.44
C ARG A 230 -25.97 23.71 8.67
N LEU A 231 -25.04 24.34 7.94
CA LEU A 231 -23.61 24.07 8.07
C LEU A 231 -23.01 24.57 9.39
N VAL A 232 -23.74 25.42 10.12
CA VAL A 232 -23.29 26.02 11.39
C VAL A 232 -24.30 25.82 12.53
N ASP A 233 -25.32 24.98 12.33
CA ASP A 233 -26.37 24.74 13.31
C ASP A 233 -25.98 23.62 14.28
N ASN A 234 -25.53 24.00 15.48
CA ASN A 234 -25.12 23.05 16.53
C ASN A 234 -26.23 22.10 17.02
N ASN A 235 -27.48 22.25 16.58
CA ASN A 235 -28.55 21.27 16.84
C ASN A 235 -28.55 20.08 15.86
N LEU A 236 -27.69 20.10 14.84
CA LEU A 236 -27.52 19.02 13.86
C LEU A 236 -26.28 18.16 14.18
N TYR A 237 -26.18 17.01 13.51
CA TYR A 237 -25.07 16.08 13.70
C TYR A 237 -24.02 16.28 12.61
N HIS A 238 -22.89 16.86 12.99
CA HIS A 238 -21.83 17.25 12.07
C HIS A 238 -20.73 16.19 11.96
N PHE A 239 -20.38 15.83 10.73
CA PHE A 239 -19.35 14.86 10.39
C PHE A 239 -18.28 15.51 9.52
N CYS A 240 -17.01 15.19 9.75
CA CYS A 240 -15.87 15.64 8.95
C CYS A 240 -15.23 14.48 8.21
N ILE A 241 -14.97 14.64 6.91
CA ILE A 241 -14.23 13.68 6.09
C ILE A 241 -13.23 14.44 5.22
N PHE A 242 -11.93 14.15 5.36
CA PHE A 242 -10.88 14.82 4.58
C PHE A 242 -10.19 13.79 3.68
N SER A 243 -10.45 13.85 2.37
CA SER A 243 -10.05 12.79 1.43
C SER A 243 -9.97 13.27 -0.02
N ASP A 244 -9.08 12.65 -0.79
CA ASP A 244 -8.99 12.73 -2.26
C ASP A 244 -9.71 11.55 -2.95
N ASN A 245 -10.12 10.53 -2.20
CA ASN A 245 -10.79 9.35 -2.73
C ASN A 245 -12.31 9.55 -2.77
N VAL A 246 -12.77 9.97 -3.95
CA VAL A 246 -14.19 10.25 -4.26
C VAL A 246 -15.10 9.07 -3.92
N LEU A 247 -14.72 7.85 -4.31
CA LEU A 247 -15.55 6.67 -4.09
C LEU A 247 -15.58 6.26 -2.61
N ALA A 248 -14.43 6.25 -1.95
CA ALA A 248 -14.33 5.90 -0.53
C ALA A 248 -15.14 6.86 0.34
N THR A 249 -14.99 8.17 0.10
CA THR A 249 -15.79 9.22 0.75
C THR A 249 -17.30 8.98 0.56
N SER A 250 -17.71 8.59 -0.65
CA SER A 250 -19.12 8.26 -0.93
C SER A 250 -19.63 7.07 -0.10
N VAL A 251 -18.78 6.07 0.13
CA VAL A 251 -19.12 4.90 0.95
C VAL A 251 -19.23 5.28 2.42
N VAL A 252 -18.35 6.14 2.94
CA VAL A 252 -18.48 6.66 4.31
C VAL A 252 -19.80 7.39 4.49
N VAL A 253 -20.12 8.33 3.60
CA VAL A 253 -21.40 9.07 3.67
C VAL A 253 -22.57 8.12 3.51
N ASN A 254 -22.57 7.23 2.52
CA ASN A 254 -23.67 6.31 2.25
C ASN A 254 -23.90 5.33 3.41
N SER A 255 -22.83 4.76 3.97
CA SER A 255 -22.93 3.86 5.12
C SER A 255 -23.41 4.57 6.38
N THR A 256 -22.99 5.82 6.60
CA THR A 256 -23.46 6.63 7.74
C THR A 256 -24.94 6.95 7.60
N VAL A 257 -25.40 7.49 6.47
CA VAL A 257 -26.82 7.84 6.28
C VAL A 257 -27.72 6.61 6.18
N SER A 258 -27.18 5.49 5.70
CA SER A 258 -27.96 4.25 5.57
C SER A 258 -28.32 3.64 6.91
N ASN A 259 -27.47 3.82 7.92
CA ASN A 259 -27.65 3.29 9.28
C ASN A 259 -28.16 4.32 10.29
N ALA A 260 -28.35 5.59 9.89
CA ALA A 260 -28.90 6.63 10.74
C ALA A 260 -30.44 6.55 10.82
N ASN A 261 -30.99 6.79 12.02
CA ASN A 261 -32.44 6.87 12.22
C ASN A 261 -33.05 8.12 11.55
N HIS A 262 -32.32 9.23 11.56
CA HIS A 262 -32.77 10.53 11.01
C HIS A 262 -31.72 11.11 10.05
N PRO A 263 -31.52 10.53 8.85
CA PRO A 263 -30.43 10.93 7.93
C PRO A 263 -30.47 12.40 7.52
N GLN A 264 -31.65 13.04 7.53
CA GLN A 264 -31.77 14.47 7.23
C GLN A 264 -31.23 15.39 8.33
N GLN A 265 -30.87 14.88 9.52
CA GLN A 265 -30.20 15.66 10.56
C GLN A 265 -28.67 15.62 10.44
N LEU A 266 -28.14 14.83 9.51
CA LEU A 266 -26.70 14.67 9.33
C LEU A 266 -26.17 15.73 8.36
N VAL A 267 -25.04 16.31 8.72
CA VAL A 267 -24.31 17.32 7.94
C VAL A 267 -22.87 16.84 7.78
N PHE A 268 -22.40 16.72 6.54
CA PHE A 268 -21.05 16.29 6.22
C PHE A 268 -20.23 17.45 5.68
N HIS A 269 -19.08 17.72 6.31
CA HIS A 269 -18.06 18.67 5.87
C HIS A 269 -16.92 17.88 5.23
N VAL A 270 -16.94 17.83 3.89
CA VAL A 270 -15.94 17.13 3.10
C VAL A 270 -14.89 18.13 2.63
N VAL A 271 -13.61 17.87 2.94
CA VAL A 271 -12.50 18.65 2.38
C VAL A 271 -11.67 17.76 1.48
N THR A 272 -11.38 18.26 0.28
CA THR A 272 -10.58 17.57 -0.72
C THR A 272 -9.56 18.51 -1.35
N ASP A 273 -8.68 17.98 -2.20
CA ASP A 273 -7.70 18.78 -2.92
C ASP A 273 -8.31 19.42 -4.18
N ARG A 274 -7.53 20.31 -4.82
CA ARG A 274 -7.95 20.99 -6.05
C ARG A 274 -8.21 20.05 -7.22
N ILE A 275 -7.52 18.91 -7.29
CA ILE A 275 -7.60 17.97 -8.41
C ILE A 275 -8.94 17.22 -8.34
N HIS A 276 -9.34 16.81 -7.14
CA HIS A 276 -10.52 15.99 -6.88
C HIS A 276 -11.77 16.81 -6.58
N PHE A 277 -11.65 18.12 -6.32
CA PHE A 277 -12.76 19.01 -5.98
C PHE A 277 -13.96 18.91 -6.93
N GLY A 278 -13.73 18.96 -8.25
CA GLY A 278 -14.81 18.89 -9.24
C GLY A 278 -15.53 17.54 -9.22
N ALA A 279 -14.78 16.44 -9.13
CA ALA A 279 -15.34 15.10 -9.06
C ALA A 279 -16.12 14.86 -7.76
N MET A 280 -15.54 15.23 -6.62
CA MET A 280 -16.15 15.10 -5.30
C MET A 280 -17.46 15.91 -5.21
N SER A 281 -17.42 17.17 -5.63
CA SER A 281 -18.60 18.04 -5.64
C SER A 281 -19.69 17.47 -6.54
N THR A 282 -19.35 17.04 -7.75
CA THR A 282 -20.30 16.47 -8.69
C THR A 282 -20.97 15.21 -8.14
N LEU A 283 -20.20 14.31 -7.52
CA LEU A 283 -20.74 13.08 -6.95
C LEU A 283 -21.85 13.37 -5.93
N PHE A 284 -21.60 14.24 -4.97
CA PHE A 284 -22.58 14.59 -3.92
C PHE A 284 -23.72 15.46 -4.43
N LEU A 285 -23.51 16.14 -5.55
CA LEU A 285 -24.57 16.87 -6.22
C LEU A 285 -25.53 15.89 -6.95
N ILE A 286 -25.03 15.03 -7.82
CA ILE A 286 -25.92 14.24 -8.71
C ILE A 286 -26.57 13.04 -8.02
N ASN A 287 -26.29 12.81 -6.73
CA ASN A 287 -26.82 11.72 -5.93
C ASN A 287 -27.58 12.24 -4.71
N ASP A 288 -28.70 11.60 -4.38
CA ASP A 288 -29.37 11.82 -3.11
C ASP A 288 -28.85 10.83 -2.05
N PHE A 289 -28.45 11.35 -0.89
CA PHE A 289 -27.97 10.59 0.26
C PHE A 289 -29.02 10.63 1.39
N LYS A 290 -30.26 10.24 1.06
CA LYS A 290 -31.42 10.25 1.97
C LYS A 290 -31.69 11.63 2.60
N GLY A 291 -31.45 12.70 1.83
CA GLY A 291 -31.66 14.08 2.27
C GLY A 291 -30.68 14.63 3.31
N CYS A 292 -29.53 13.98 3.55
CA CYS A 292 -28.48 14.59 4.36
C CYS A 292 -27.90 15.84 3.68
N THR A 293 -27.22 16.70 4.43
CA THR A 293 -26.52 17.86 3.88
C THR A 293 -25.04 17.53 3.68
N VAL A 294 -24.49 17.81 2.49
CA VAL A 294 -23.06 17.61 2.22
C VAL A 294 -22.46 18.90 1.66
N GLU A 295 -21.45 19.42 2.33
CA GLU A 295 -20.60 20.51 1.88
C GLU A 295 -19.26 19.95 1.40
N VAL A 296 -18.84 20.31 0.18
CA VAL A 296 -17.51 20.00 -0.34
C VAL A 296 -16.70 21.28 -0.44
N ARG A 297 -15.53 21.32 0.20
CA ARG A 297 -14.57 22.42 0.17
C ARG A 297 -13.23 21.98 -0.39
N CYS A 298 -12.54 22.90 -1.06
CA CYS A 298 -11.19 22.68 -1.54
C CYS A 298 -10.18 23.22 -0.52
N ILE A 299 -9.12 22.47 -0.25
CA ILE A 299 -8.04 22.88 0.66
C ILE A 299 -7.39 24.21 0.26
N ASP A 300 -7.32 24.50 -1.05
CA ASP A 300 -6.76 25.75 -1.59
C ASP A 300 -7.56 27.00 -1.16
N GLU A 301 -8.81 26.83 -0.68
CA GLU A 301 -9.62 27.93 -0.15
C GLU A 301 -9.14 28.38 1.24
N PHE A 302 -8.33 27.59 1.94
CA PHE A 302 -7.85 27.89 3.28
C PHE A 302 -6.60 28.78 3.23
N SER A 303 -6.80 30.07 2.93
CA SER A 303 -5.71 31.06 2.87
C SER A 303 -4.89 31.16 4.16
N TRP A 304 -5.49 30.82 5.30
CA TRP A 304 -4.83 30.76 6.59
C TRP A 304 -3.87 29.57 6.72
N LEU A 305 -3.96 28.52 5.89
CA LEU A 305 -3.07 27.35 5.92
C LEU A 305 -1.88 27.59 4.99
N ASN A 306 -0.83 28.20 5.51
CA ASN A 306 0.35 28.58 4.74
C ASN A 306 1.64 28.40 5.58
N ALA A 307 2.80 28.57 4.95
CA ALA A 307 4.10 28.35 5.61
C ALA A 307 4.37 29.28 6.82
N SER A 308 3.67 30.42 6.90
CA SER A 308 3.80 31.33 8.04
C SER A 308 3.03 30.83 9.26
N SER A 309 1.86 30.24 9.06
CA SER A 309 0.95 29.80 10.13
C SER A 309 1.12 28.33 10.51
N SER A 310 1.71 27.51 9.62
CA SER A 310 1.81 26.06 9.81
C SER A 310 3.26 25.60 9.65
N PRO A 311 3.90 25.08 10.73
CA PRO A 311 5.22 24.49 10.64
C PRO A 311 5.26 23.31 9.66
N LEU A 312 4.16 22.57 9.53
CA LEU A 312 4.03 21.49 8.54
C LEU A 312 4.17 22.04 7.12
N VAL A 313 3.38 23.06 6.75
CA VAL A 313 3.43 23.63 5.40
C VAL A 313 4.80 24.23 5.12
N ARG A 314 5.43 24.85 6.13
CA ARG A 314 6.80 25.37 6.02
C ARG A 314 7.82 24.27 5.70
N GLN A 315 7.80 23.18 6.47
CA GLN A 315 8.66 22.02 6.24
C GLN A 315 8.42 21.41 4.85
N LEU A 316 7.16 21.35 4.39
CA LEU A 316 6.82 20.86 3.04
C LEU A 316 7.42 21.75 1.95
N SER A 317 7.30 23.08 2.08
CA SER A 317 7.90 24.04 1.14
C SER A 317 9.43 23.93 1.09
N GLU A 318 10.08 23.80 2.25
CA GLU A 318 11.55 23.68 2.33
C GLU A 318 12.06 22.41 1.63
N VAL A 319 11.36 21.29 1.82
CA VAL A 319 11.71 20.00 1.19
C VAL A 319 11.49 20.04 -0.31
N GLU A 320 10.38 20.60 -0.79
CA GLU A 320 10.14 20.76 -2.23
C GLU A 320 11.25 21.60 -2.88
N THR A 321 11.73 22.63 -2.18
CA THR A 321 12.88 23.44 -2.59
C THR A 321 14.18 22.63 -2.59
N GLN A 322 14.45 21.85 -1.54
CA GLN A 322 15.65 21.01 -1.45
C GLN A 322 15.67 19.88 -2.49
N GLY A 323 14.53 19.23 -2.75
CA GLY A 323 14.41 18.20 -3.79
C GLY A 323 14.68 18.75 -5.18
N TYR A 324 14.32 20.02 -5.43
CA TYR A 324 14.61 20.71 -6.69
C TYR A 324 16.12 21.04 -6.87
N TYR A 325 16.86 21.30 -5.79
CA TYR A 325 18.29 21.67 -5.86
C TYR A 325 19.27 20.51 -5.61
N TYR A 326 18.87 19.43 -4.91
CA TYR A 326 19.77 18.39 -4.42
C TYR A 326 19.50 16.98 -4.98
N SER A 327 19.07 16.85 -6.24
CA SER A 327 19.06 15.54 -6.92
C SER A 327 20.47 14.96 -7.18
N ALA A 328 21.52 15.49 -6.54
CA ALA A 328 22.88 14.95 -6.56
C ALA A 328 23.56 15.10 -5.17
N GLY A 329 23.31 14.16 -4.25
CA GLY A 329 24.27 13.85 -3.18
C GLY A 329 23.92 14.25 -1.74
N SER A 330 22.66 14.22 -1.33
CA SER A 330 22.31 14.36 0.10
C SER A 330 22.85 13.18 0.93
N LYS A 331 23.45 13.48 2.09
CA LYS A 331 24.06 12.50 3.01
C LYS A 331 23.06 11.79 3.94
N ASN A 332 21.77 12.11 3.87
CA ASN A 332 20.74 11.51 4.72
C ASN A 332 19.67 10.82 3.85
N PRO A 333 19.90 9.57 3.43
CA PRO A 333 18.86 8.77 2.77
C PRO A 333 17.59 8.67 3.63
N GLU A 334 17.69 8.82 4.96
CA GLU A 334 16.56 8.78 5.89
C GLU A 334 15.61 9.97 5.77
N ARG A 335 16.14 11.18 5.47
CA ARG A 335 15.29 12.33 5.13
C ARG A 335 14.61 12.08 3.79
N GLU A 336 15.39 11.63 2.81
CA GLU A 336 14.88 11.24 1.50
C GLU A 336 13.78 10.19 1.58
N ILE A 337 13.83 9.18 2.46
CA ILE A 337 12.75 8.17 2.59
C ILE A 337 11.41 8.80 3.03
N LYS A 338 11.43 9.86 3.85
CA LYS A 338 10.20 10.61 4.18
C LYS A 338 9.77 11.55 3.05
N PHE A 339 10.70 11.97 2.19
CA PHE A 339 10.51 13.06 1.22
C PHE A 339 10.52 12.63 -0.27
N HIS A 340 10.88 11.39 -0.61
CA HIS A 340 10.89 10.80 -1.97
C HIS A 340 9.53 10.27 -2.42
N ASN A 341 8.48 10.49 -1.63
CA ASN A 341 7.11 10.19 -2.03
C ASN A 341 6.47 11.45 -2.65
N PRO A 342 5.96 11.47 -3.90
CA PRO A 342 5.85 12.68 -4.74
C PRO A 342 4.97 13.85 -4.24
N LYS A 343 4.30 13.76 -3.09
CA LYS A 343 3.81 14.87 -2.23
C LYS A 343 3.23 14.33 -0.90
N PHE A 344 4.07 13.90 0.04
CA PHE A 344 3.83 13.76 1.50
C PHE A 344 2.40 13.38 2.02
N VAL A 345 1.78 12.30 1.53
CA VAL A 345 0.68 11.57 2.22
C VAL A 345 -0.57 12.42 2.56
N SER A 346 -0.83 13.41 1.72
CA SER A 346 -1.98 14.31 1.78
C SER A 346 -1.99 15.27 2.97
N LEU A 347 -1.79 16.56 2.70
CA LEU A 347 -2.10 17.63 3.65
C LEU A 347 -3.53 17.48 4.23
N LEU A 348 -4.45 16.82 3.50
CA LEU A 348 -5.78 16.42 3.97
C LEU A 348 -5.72 15.57 5.25
N ASN A 349 -4.78 14.62 5.36
CA ASN A 349 -4.61 13.84 6.59
C ASN A 349 -4.20 14.71 7.76
N HIS A 350 -3.47 15.79 7.54
CA HIS A 350 -3.09 16.73 8.59
C HIS A 350 -4.18 17.77 8.90
N LEU A 351 -5.18 17.97 8.02
CA LEU A 351 -6.31 18.86 8.29
C LEU A 351 -7.10 18.45 9.54
N ARG A 352 -7.01 17.18 9.96
CA ARG A 352 -7.60 16.72 11.22
C ARG A 352 -7.13 17.53 12.43
N PHE A 353 -5.96 18.17 12.39
CA PHE A 353 -5.45 19.04 13.46
C PHE A 353 -5.92 20.50 13.37
N TYR A 354 -6.67 20.84 12.32
CA TYR A 354 -7.18 22.17 12.03
C TYR A 354 -8.70 22.24 11.97
N ILE A 355 -9.39 21.22 12.50
CA ILE A 355 -10.86 21.17 12.52
C ILE A 355 -11.47 22.45 13.10
N PRO A 356 -10.99 23.05 14.20
CA PRO A 356 -11.56 24.30 14.71
C PRO A 356 -11.38 25.51 13.78
N GLN A 357 -10.36 25.52 12.93
CA GLN A 357 -10.10 26.57 11.94
C GLN A 357 -10.95 26.38 10.68
N ILE A 358 -11.20 25.12 10.30
CA ILE A 358 -12.10 24.76 9.20
C ILE A 358 -13.57 25.02 9.59
N LEU A 359 -13.92 24.70 10.84
CA LEU A 359 -15.27 24.76 11.42
C LEU A 359 -15.28 25.67 12.67
N PRO A 360 -15.17 26.99 12.50
CA PRO A 360 -15.05 27.95 13.61
C PRO A 360 -16.26 28.03 14.54
N ASN A 361 -17.46 27.71 14.04
CA ASN A 361 -18.73 27.97 14.73
C ASN A 361 -19.37 26.70 15.33
N LEU A 362 -18.77 25.54 15.11
CA LEU A 362 -19.28 24.27 15.62
C LEU A 362 -18.66 23.93 16.98
N GLU A 363 -19.45 23.26 17.81
CA GLU A 363 -19.10 22.88 19.17
C GLU A 363 -18.63 21.43 19.28
N LYS A 364 -19.23 20.52 18.50
CA LYS A 364 -18.89 19.10 18.52
C LYS A 364 -18.99 18.50 17.12
N VAL A 365 -18.10 17.57 16.78
CA VAL A 365 -18.06 16.94 15.45
C VAL A 365 -17.52 15.51 15.51
N VAL A 366 -18.05 14.62 14.68
CA VAL A 366 -17.46 13.28 14.46
C VAL A 366 -16.54 13.34 13.25
N PHE A 367 -15.28 12.97 13.42
CA PHE A 367 -14.34 12.79 12.32
C PHE A 367 -14.37 11.34 11.84
N LEU A 368 -14.42 11.14 10.52
CA LEU A 368 -14.37 9.83 9.87
C LEU A 368 -13.25 9.83 8.80
N ASP A 369 -12.34 8.86 8.87
CA ASP A 369 -11.41 8.60 7.76
C ASP A 369 -12.19 8.00 6.56
N ASP A 370 -11.64 8.07 5.35
CA ASP A 370 -12.30 7.60 4.12
C ASP A 370 -12.35 6.07 3.97
N ASP A 371 -11.55 5.36 4.75
CA ASP A 371 -11.40 3.92 4.78
C ASP A 371 -12.23 3.24 5.88
N VAL A 372 -13.31 3.89 6.33
CA VAL A 372 -14.25 3.32 7.30
C VAL A 372 -15.59 2.93 6.65
N VAL A 373 -16.30 2.00 7.29
CA VAL A 373 -17.70 1.70 6.98
C VAL A 373 -18.50 1.78 8.28
N VAL A 374 -19.54 2.62 8.26
CA VAL A 374 -20.46 2.78 9.39
C VAL A 374 -21.57 1.72 9.29
N GLN A 375 -21.76 0.96 10.36
CA GLN A 375 -22.75 -0.12 10.45
C GLN A 375 -23.88 0.18 11.43
N LYS A 376 -23.77 1.24 12.24
CA LYS A 376 -24.76 1.63 13.25
C LYS A 376 -24.92 3.14 13.30
N ASP A 377 -26.03 3.60 13.86
CA ASP A 377 -26.29 5.03 14.07
C ASP A 377 -25.23 5.65 14.99
N LEU A 378 -24.51 6.65 14.48
CA LEU A 378 -23.43 7.35 15.19
C LEU A 378 -23.91 8.57 15.98
N THR A 379 -25.20 8.95 15.91
CA THR A 379 -25.74 10.13 16.61
C THR A 379 -25.55 10.07 18.12
N GLN A 380 -25.52 8.86 18.69
CA GLN A 380 -25.26 8.67 20.13
C GLN A 380 -23.84 9.12 20.56
N LEU A 381 -22.86 9.19 19.66
CA LEU A 381 -21.53 9.71 19.99
C LEU A 381 -21.58 11.18 20.45
N PHE A 382 -22.52 11.96 19.93
CA PHE A 382 -22.67 13.38 20.29
C PHE A 382 -23.17 13.57 21.72
N SER A 383 -23.84 12.59 22.29
CA SER A 383 -24.35 12.59 23.66
C SER A 383 -23.33 12.09 24.69
N ILE A 384 -22.17 11.59 24.25
CA ILE A 384 -21.11 11.15 25.16
C ILE A 384 -20.48 12.37 25.84
N GLU A 385 -20.33 12.27 27.15
CA GLU A 385 -19.60 13.24 27.97
C GLU A 385 -18.10 12.95 27.87
N LEU A 386 -17.32 13.95 27.46
CA LEU A 386 -15.86 13.83 27.33
C LEU A 386 -15.13 14.33 28.58
N HIS A 387 -15.83 14.66 29.67
CA HIS A 387 -15.24 15.13 30.93
C HIS A 387 -14.22 16.29 30.79
N GLY A 388 -14.44 17.19 29.82
CA GLY A 388 -13.55 18.30 29.51
C GLY A 388 -12.35 17.95 28.61
N ASN A 389 -12.22 16.69 28.18
CA ASN A 389 -11.29 16.25 27.16
C ASN A 389 -11.68 16.75 25.77
N VAL A 390 -10.70 16.78 24.87
CA VAL A 390 -10.85 17.31 23.50
C VAL A 390 -11.37 16.25 22.54
N ILE A 391 -10.96 15.00 22.73
CA ILE A 391 -11.23 13.90 21.79
C ILE A 391 -11.78 12.68 22.55
N GLY A 392 -12.86 12.09 22.05
CA GLY A 392 -13.26 10.72 22.38
C GLY A 392 -12.72 9.76 21.32
N ALA A 393 -11.96 8.76 21.74
CA ALA A 393 -11.35 7.77 20.86
C ALA A 393 -11.35 6.37 21.46
N VAL A 394 -11.34 5.34 20.60
CA VAL A 394 -11.18 3.96 21.06
C VAL A 394 -9.70 3.66 21.30
N GLU A 395 -9.42 3.20 22.51
CA GLU A 395 -8.12 2.66 22.88
C GLU A 395 -7.83 1.34 22.16
N THR A 396 -6.60 1.21 21.65
CA THR A 396 -6.14 0.08 20.83
C THR A 396 -5.14 -0.82 21.55
N CYS A 397 -4.72 -0.46 22.76
CA CYS A 397 -3.78 -1.29 23.50
C CYS A 397 -4.40 -2.64 23.91
N LEU A 398 -3.56 -3.66 23.84
CA LEU A 398 -3.75 -4.92 24.56
C LEU A 398 -2.75 -4.92 25.73
N GLU A 399 -2.45 -6.07 26.34
CA GLU A 399 -1.58 -6.16 27.53
C GLU A 399 -0.30 -5.29 27.42
N SER A 400 0.50 -5.47 26.37
CA SER A 400 1.73 -4.71 26.13
C SER A 400 1.83 -4.03 24.75
N PHE A 401 0.89 -4.33 23.84
CA PHE A 401 0.92 -3.83 22.47
C PHE A 401 0.23 -2.48 22.32
N HIS A 402 0.62 -1.73 21.29
CA HIS A 402 0.02 -0.42 20.93
C HIS A 402 0.04 0.61 22.06
N ARG A 403 1.07 0.60 22.91
CA ARG A 403 1.36 1.67 23.88
C ARG A 403 2.26 2.73 23.27
N TYR A 404 2.34 3.90 23.90
CA TYR A 404 3.06 5.07 23.37
C TYR A 404 4.54 4.77 23.01
N HIS A 405 5.23 3.93 23.78
CA HIS A 405 6.62 3.54 23.50
C HIS A 405 6.85 2.78 22.18
N LYS A 406 5.79 2.31 21.52
CA LYS A 406 5.88 1.72 20.18
C LYS A 406 5.84 2.76 19.07
N TYR A 407 5.31 3.94 19.34
CA TYR A 407 5.09 4.99 18.34
C TYR A 407 6.09 6.14 18.44
N LEU A 408 6.69 6.33 19.62
CA LEU A 408 7.54 7.47 19.96
C LEU A 408 8.93 7.02 20.42
N ASN A 409 9.94 7.85 20.15
CA ASN A 409 11.30 7.62 20.59
C ASN A 409 11.51 8.09 22.05
N PHE A 410 11.36 7.18 23.01
CA PHE A 410 11.57 7.46 24.44
C PHE A 410 13.04 7.61 24.86
N SER A 411 14.00 7.32 23.97
CA SER A 411 15.40 7.69 24.22
C SER A 411 15.61 9.21 24.12
N HIS A 412 14.69 9.94 23.49
CA HIS A 412 14.78 11.39 23.37
C HIS A 412 14.20 12.11 24.60
N PRO A 413 14.96 13.02 25.25
CA PRO A 413 14.55 13.66 26.51
C PRO A 413 13.25 14.48 26.39
N THR A 414 12.98 15.08 25.23
CA THR A 414 11.71 15.81 24.97
C THR A 414 10.47 14.93 25.15
N ILE A 415 10.57 13.62 24.89
CA ILE A 415 9.47 12.67 25.06
C ILE A 415 9.47 12.12 26.49
N SER A 416 10.59 11.55 26.94
CA SER A 416 10.66 10.86 28.23
C SER A 416 10.46 11.75 29.45
N SER A 417 10.69 13.06 29.32
CA SER A 417 10.42 14.03 30.40
C SER A 417 8.96 14.44 30.55
N LYS A 418 8.10 14.17 29.55
CA LYS A 418 6.73 14.69 29.49
C LYS A 418 5.65 13.62 29.36
N ILE A 419 6.00 12.47 28.81
CA ILE A 419 5.07 11.44 28.37
C ILE A 419 5.37 10.14 29.11
N ASP A 420 4.33 9.43 29.55
CA ASP A 420 4.48 8.08 30.10
C ASP A 420 4.56 7.05 28.95
N PRO A 421 5.64 6.23 28.87
CA PRO A 421 5.76 5.17 27.86
C PRO A 421 4.68 4.09 27.92
N HIS A 422 4.01 3.94 29.05
CA HIS A 422 3.00 2.93 29.28
C HIS A 422 1.59 3.40 28.97
N THR A 423 1.39 4.67 28.60
CA THR A 423 0.09 5.18 28.17
C THR A 423 -0.44 4.36 26.99
N CYS A 424 -1.74 4.03 27.05
CA CYS A 424 -2.44 3.27 26.02
C CYS A 424 -2.58 4.11 24.75
N GLY A 425 -2.21 3.55 23.60
CA GLY A 425 -2.46 4.19 22.31
C GLY A 425 -3.93 4.06 21.92
N TRP A 426 -4.47 5.10 21.31
CA TRP A 426 -5.77 5.12 20.64
C TRP A 426 -5.57 5.29 19.15
N ALA A 427 -6.65 5.21 18.36
CA ALA A 427 -6.55 5.35 16.91
C ALA A 427 -7.40 6.50 16.36
N PHE A 428 -6.91 7.08 15.27
CA PHE A 428 -7.76 7.85 14.36
C PHE A 428 -8.59 6.91 13.49
N GLY A 429 -9.69 7.41 12.94
CA GLY A 429 -10.54 6.70 11.99
C GLY A 429 -12.01 6.98 12.24
N MET A 430 -12.40 6.91 13.50
CA MET A 430 -13.63 7.48 14.01
C MET A 430 -13.35 8.11 15.36
N ASN A 431 -13.58 9.41 15.47
CA ASN A 431 -13.34 10.15 16.69
C ASN A 431 -14.41 11.20 16.88
N ILE A 432 -14.83 11.45 18.12
CA ILE A 432 -15.68 12.60 18.47
C ILE A 432 -14.79 13.70 19.03
N PHE A 433 -14.95 14.93 18.56
CA PHE A 433 -14.19 16.08 19.04
C PHE A 433 -15.10 17.11 19.68
N ASP A 434 -14.72 17.56 20.87
CA ASP A 434 -15.25 18.78 21.48
C ASP A 434 -14.39 19.97 21.05
N LEU A 435 -14.95 20.80 20.17
CA LEU A 435 -14.27 21.94 19.58
C LEU A 435 -14.18 23.13 20.53
N ILE A 436 -15.02 23.19 21.57
CA ILE A 436 -14.89 24.19 22.64
C ILE A 436 -13.68 23.84 23.49
N ALA A 437 -13.59 22.60 23.95
CA ALA A 437 -12.44 22.08 24.69
C ALA A 437 -11.15 22.19 23.86
N TRP A 438 -11.22 21.88 22.55
CA TRP A 438 -10.07 22.03 21.64
C TRP A 438 -9.52 23.45 21.65
N ARG A 439 -10.39 24.46 21.45
CA ARG A 439 -9.99 25.87 21.46
C ARG A 439 -9.41 26.28 22.80
N LYS A 440 -10.05 25.85 23.91
CA LYS A 440 -9.60 26.15 25.28
C LYS A 440 -8.22 25.56 25.58
N ALA A 441 -7.96 24.32 25.14
CA ALA A 441 -6.68 23.64 25.29
C ALA A 441 -5.63 24.11 24.25
N ASN A 442 -6.05 24.90 23.26
CA ASN A 442 -5.25 25.33 22.13
C ASN A 442 -4.52 24.15 21.43
N ALA A 443 -5.23 23.05 21.21
CA ALA A 443 -4.61 21.80 20.76
C ALA A 443 -3.96 21.92 19.36
N THR A 444 -4.41 22.83 18.50
CA THR A 444 -3.72 23.09 17.22
C THR A 444 -2.32 23.67 17.43
N SER A 445 -2.11 24.52 18.43
CA SER A 445 -0.76 24.99 18.78
C SER A 445 0.10 23.91 19.42
N LEU A 446 -0.49 22.97 20.18
CA LEU A 446 0.24 21.78 20.65
C LEU A 446 0.72 20.93 19.48
N TYR A 447 -0.12 20.74 18.46
CA TYR A 447 0.26 20.06 17.23
C TYR A 447 1.43 20.76 16.53
N HIS A 448 1.38 22.09 16.40
CA HIS A 448 2.49 22.88 15.83
C HIS A 448 3.78 22.71 16.62
N TYR A 449 3.71 22.81 17.95
CA TYR A 449 4.86 22.58 18.82
C TYR A 449 5.50 21.23 18.53
N TRP A 450 4.72 20.15 18.51
CA TRP A 450 5.26 18.81 18.24
C TRP A 450 5.84 18.66 16.83
N GLN A 451 5.23 19.30 15.83
CA GLN A 451 5.75 19.31 14.46
C GLN A 451 7.11 20.03 14.36
N GLU A 452 7.32 21.09 15.13
CA GLU A 452 8.61 21.79 15.21
C GLU A 452 9.65 20.97 15.98
N GLN A 453 9.26 20.36 17.11
CA GLN A 453 10.15 19.50 17.89
C GLN A 453 10.61 18.25 17.12
N ASN A 454 9.84 17.80 16.14
CA ASN A 454 10.17 16.65 15.29
C ASN A 454 10.65 17.07 13.88
N SER A 455 11.19 18.28 13.72
CA SER A 455 11.73 18.77 12.44
C SER A 455 12.89 17.91 11.90
N ASP A 456 13.62 17.23 12.80
CA ASP A 456 14.72 16.31 12.47
C ASP A 456 14.30 14.84 12.36
N LEU A 457 13.02 14.53 12.60
CA LEU A 457 12.43 13.18 12.57
C LEU A 457 12.93 12.22 13.67
N LEU A 458 13.54 12.75 14.73
CA LEU A 458 14.08 11.93 15.81
C LEU A 458 13.03 11.48 16.84
N LEU A 459 11.88 12.16 16.93
CA LEU A 459 10.83 11.81 17.90
C LEU A 459 9.89 10.73 17.36
N TRP A 460 9.49 10.82 16.10
CA TRP A 460 8.80 9.76 15.36
C TRP A 460 9.08 9.91 13.85
N ARG A 461 9.00 8.79 13.12
CA ARG A 461 9.43 8.74 11.71
C ARG A 461 8.33 9.24 10.76
N THR A 462 7.17 8.59 10.77
CA THR A 462 6.11 8.79 9.76
C THR A 462 4.72 8.72 10.38
N GLY A 463 3.71 9.17 9.62
CA GLY A 463 2.29 9.13 10.01
C GLY A 463 1.82 10.28 10.90
N THR A 464 0.50 10.41 10.99
CA THR A 464 -0.21 11.41 11.81
C THR A 464 -0.57 10.89 13.19
N LEU A 465 -0.66 9.56 13.38
CA LEU A 465 -1.02 8.98 14.67
C LEU A 465 -0.04 9.39 15.80
N PRO A 466 1.30 9.28 15.66
CA PRO A 466 2.20 9.71 16.73
C PRO A 466 2.03 11.20 17.08
N ALA A 467 1.79 12.06 16.08
CA ALA A 467 1.50 13.46 16.30
C ALA A 467 0.18 13.66 17.06
N GLY A 468 -0.85 12.88 16.76
CA GLY A 468 -2.12 12.85 17.49
C GLY A 468 -1.95 12.43 18.94
N LEU A 469 -1.27 11.32 19.19
CA LEU A 469 -0.99 10.80 20.53
C LEU A 469 -0.32 11.85 21.42
N LEU A 470 0.61 12.64 20.85
CA LEU A 470 1.30 13.73 21.52
C LEU A 470 0.44 15.00 21.68
N THR A 471 -0.32 15.36 20.64
CA THR A 471 -1.17 16.57 20.64
C THR A 471 -2.29 16.48 21.66
N PHE A 472 -2.90 15.30 21.80
CA PHE A 472 -4.02 15.05 22.70
C PHE A 472 -3.63 14.24 23.94
N TYR A 473 -2.35 14.23 24.30
CA TYR A 473 -1.90 13.55 25.52
C TYR A 473 -2.55 14.19 26.75
N GLY A 474 -3.28 13.38 27.54
CA GLY A 474 -4.07 13.87 28.68
C GLY A 474 -5.33 14.64 28.31
N LEU A 475 -5.75 14.61 27.04
CA LEU A 475 -6.95 15.28 26.50
C LEU A 475 -7.87 14.30 25.76
N MET A 476 -7.72 13.00 26.01
CA MET A 476 -8.46 11.92 25.34
C MET A 476 -9.38 11.21 26.34
N GLU A 477 -10.64 11.01 25.95
CA GLU A 477 -11.63 10.20 26.64
C GLU A 477 -11.75 8.82 25.97
N PRO A 478 -11.54 7.72 26.69
CA PRO A 478 -11.65 6.38 26.12
C PRO A 478 -13.11 6.02 25.81
N LEU A 479 -13.36 5.53 24.60
CA LEU A 479 -14.67 5.04 24.16
C LEU A 479 -14.76 3.50 24.21
N ASP A 480 -15.98 2.97 24.32
CA ASP A 480 -16.25 1.53 24.18
C ASP A 480 -15.69 0.99 22.85
N ARG A 481 -14.98 -0.14 22.91
CA ARG A 481 -14.26 -0.71 21.76
C ARG A 481 -15.17 -1.07 20.58
N ARG A 482 -16.47 -1.28 20.80
CA ARG A 482 -17.44 -1.55 19.73
C ARG A 482 -17.74 -0.32 18.90
N TRP A 483 -17.38 0.88 19.34
CA TRP A 483 -17.53 2.08 18.51
C TRP A 483 -16.66 2.05 17.26
N HIS A 484 -15.44 1.51 17.37
CA HIS A 484 -14.44 1.54 16.31
C HIS A 484 -13.59 0.26 16.33
N VAL A 485 -13.84 -0.62 15.38
CA VAL A 485 -13.07 -1.87 15.21
C VAL A 485 -12.09 -1.70 14.04
N LEU A 486 -10.82 -1.90 14.34
CA LEU A 486 -9.70 -1.72 13.43
C LEU A 486 -9.16 -3.05 12.92
N GLY A 487 -8.36 -2.99 11.86
CA GLY A 487 -7.52 -4.09 11.37
C GLY A 487 -7.94 -4.65 10.03
N LEU A 488 -9.09 -4.24 9.47
CA LEU A 488 -9.63 -4.85 8.24
C LEU A 488 -8.73 -4.61 7.01
N GLY A 489 -7.73 -3.72 7.10
CA GLY A 489 -6.74 -3.47 6.06
C GLY A 489 -5.39 -4.20 6.26
N TYR A 490 -5.25 -5.10 7.24
CA TYR A 490 -4.04 -5.94 7.39
C TYR A 490 -4.24 -7.27 8.15
N ASP A 491 -5.26 -7.40 9.00
CA ASP A 491 -5.48 -8.56 9.86
C ASP A 491 -6.54 -9.49 9.26
N VAL A 492 -6.14 -10.69 8.83
CA VAL A 492 -7.03 -11.66 8.17
C VAL A 492 -7.93 -12.45 9.13
N ASP A 493 -7.69 -12.34 10.44
CA ASP A 493 -8.24 -13.24 11.47
C ASP A 493 -9.08 -12.50 12.53
N ILE A 494 -9.71 -11.38 12.17
CA ILE A 494 -10.63 -10.66 13.06
C ILE A 494 -11.89 -11.53 13.31
N ASP A 495 -12.35 -11.59 14.56
CA ASP A 495 -13.58 -12.29 14.95
C ASP A 495 -14.81 -11.65 14.27
N ASP A 496 -15.60 -12.45 13.56
CA ASP A 496 -16.82 -11.98 12.88
C ASP A 496 -17.81 -11.34 13.85
N ARG A 497 -17.91 -11.85 15.09
CA ARG A 497 -18.79 -11.26 16.11
C ARG A 497 -18.38 -9.85 16.48
N LEU A 498 -17.07 -9.59 16.50
CA LEU A 498 -16.55 -8.26 16.76
C LEU A 498 -16.91 -7.32 15.60
N ILE A 499 -16.70 -7.76 14.35
CA ILE A 499 -17.08 -7.02 13.13
C ILE A 499 -18.58 -6.70 13.13
N GLU A 500 -19.44 -7.69 13.35
CA GLU A 500 -20.90 -7.52 13.37
C GLU A 500 -21.37 -6.57 14.49
N SER A 501 -20.70 -6.61 15.64
CA SER A 501 -21.04 -5.75 16.77
C SER A 501 -20.55 -4.31 16.63
N ALA A 502 -19.62 -4.03 15.72
CA ALA A 502 -18.98 -2.74 15.57
C ALA A 502 -19.94 -1.67 15.02
N ALA A 503 -19.89 -0.46 15.55
CA ALA A 503 -20.56 0.70 14.98
C ALA A 503 -19.82 1.21 13.74
N VAL A 504 -18.49 1.20 13.78
CA VAL A 504 -17.61 1.52 12.64
C VAL A 504 -16.54 0.44 12.50
N VAL A 505 -16.37 -0.07 11.29
CA VAL A 505 -15.23 -0.92 10.93
C VAL A 505 -14.24 -0.13 10.09
N HIS A 506 -12.95 -0.33 10.33
CA HIS A 506 -11.88 0.49 9.75
C HIS A 506 -10.89 -0.39 8.99
N TYR A 507 -10.74 -0.10 7.70
CA TYR A 507 -9.75 -0.72 6.82
C TYR A 507 -8.38 -0.03 6.93
N ASN A 508 -7.95 0.31 8.16
CA ASN A 508 -6.63 0.86 8.41
C ASN A 508 -5.56 -0.17 8.01
N GLY A 509 -4.47 0.31 7.41
CA GLY A 509 -3.45 -0.54 6.76
C GLY A 509 -3.46 -0.43 5.24
N ASN A 510 -2.68 -1.29 4.59
CA ASN A 510 -2.38 -1.21 3.16
C ASN A 510 -3.38 -1.96 2.26
N MET A 511 -4.15 -2.90 2.81
CA MET A 511 -5.10 -3.73 2.05
C MET A 511 -6.49 -3.08 1.98
N LYS A 512 -6.56 -1.87 1.40
CA LYS A 512 -7.81 -1.10 1.26
C LYS A 512 -8.85 -1.81 0.41
N PRO A 513 -10.17 -1.65 0.68
CA PRO A 513 -11.23 -2.44 0.03
C PRO A 513 -11.41 -2.14 -1.47
N TRP A 514 -10.99 -0.96 -1.94
CA TRP A 514 -10.98 -0.59 -3.35
C TRP A 514 -9.74 -1.08 -4.12
N LEU A 515 -8.77 -1.72 -3.45
CA LEU A 515 -7.58 -2.28 -4.07
C LEU A 515 -7.76 -3.77 -4.36
N LYS A 516 -7.00 -4.29 -5.33
CA LYS A 516 -6.95 -5.73 -5.62
C LYS A 516 -6.35 -6.55 -4.48
N LEU A 517 -5.56 -5.92 -3.61
CA LEU A 517 -4.94 -6.52 -2.43
C LEU A 517 -5.90 -6.62 -1.23
N ALA A 518 -7.14 -6.12 -1.35
CA ALA A 518 -8.13 -6.18 -0.28
C ALA A 518 -8.29 -7.59 0.28
N ILE A 519 -8.41 -7.71 1.61
CA ILE A 519 -8.74 -8.97 2.26
C ILE A 519 -10.16 -9.38 1.82
N ARG A 520 -10.24 -10.44 1.01
CA ARG A 520 -11.49 -10.90 0.37
C ARG A 520 -12.63 -11.11 1.38
N ARG A 521 -12.30 -11.62 2.58
CA ARG A 521 -13.26 -11.90 3.66
C ARG A 521 -14.04 -10.65 4.08
N TYR A 522 -13.42 -9.47 4.10
CA TYR A 522 -14.08 -8.25 4.60
C TYR A 522 -14.57 -7.33 3.48
N LYS A 523 -14.19 -7.59 2.24
CA LYS A 523 -14.47 -6.70 1.11
C LYS A 523 -15.97 -6.45 0.90
N TYR A 524 -16.80 -7.46 1.16
CA TYR A 524 -18.25 -7.39 0.99
C TYR A 524 -18.91 -6.29 1.85
N ILE A 525 -18.34 -5.97 3.03
CA ILE A 525 -18.88 -4.97 3.95
C ILE A 525 -18.82 -3.59 3.31
N TRP A 526 -17.71 -3.27 2.64
CA TRP A 526 -17.53 -2.04 1.88
C TRP A 526 -18.33 -2.04 0.57
N GLU A 527 -18.29 -3.15 -0.19
CA GLU A 527 -19.00 -3.27 -1.48
C GLU A 527 -20.51 -3.07 -1.35
N ARG A 528 -21.11 -3.43 -0.20
CA ARG A 528 -22.54 -3.21 0.11
C ARG A 528 -22.97 -1.75 0.00
N TYR A 529 -22.07 -0.81 0.25
CA TYR A 529 -22.36 0.64 0.25
C TYR A 529 -21.85 1.36 -1.00
N VAL A 530 -21.25 0.63 -1.95
CA VAL A 530 -20.93 1.17 -3.28
C VAL A 530 -22.21 1.24 -4.10
N ASN A 531 -22.56 2.44 -4.59
CA ASN A 531 -23.73 2.60 -5.46
C ASN A 531 -23.44 2.08 -6.88
N ILE A 532 -23.52 0.76 -7.08
CA ILE A 532 -23.32 0.08 -8.38
C ILE A 532 -24.41 0.48 -9.40
N SER A 533 -25.53 1.05 -8.93
CA SER A 533 -26.57 1.60 -9.81
C SER A 533 -26.19 2.94 -10.44
N HIS A 534 -25.19 3.63 -9.90
CA HIS A 534 -24.70 4.88 -10.48
C HIS A 534 -24.06 4.64 -11.86
N PRO A 535 -24.48 5.36 -12.93
CA PRO A 535 -23.99 5.12 -14.29
C PRO A 535 -22.47 5.12 -14.42
N TYR A 536 -21.79 6.15 -13.88
CA TYR A 536 -20.33 6.23 -13.93
C TYR A 536 -19.62 5.18 -13.07
N VAL A 537 -20.19 4.76 -11.94
CA VAL A 537 -19.59 3.71 -11.10
C VAL A 537 -19.70 2.39 -11.84
N ARG A 538 -20.86 2.08 -12.41
CA ARG A 538 -21.08 0.87 -13.22
C ARG A 538 -20.14 0.81 -14.41
N GLU A 539 -20.04 1.89 -15.18
CA GLU A 539 -19.15 1.97 -16.34
C GLU A 539 -17.68 1.75 -15.95
N CYS A 540 -17.21 2.40 -14.88
CA CYS A 540 -15.81 2.33 -14.49
C CYS A 540 -15.42 1.08 -13.69
N MET A 541 -16.36 0.40 -13.03
CA MET A 541 -16.11 -0.82 -12.24
C MET A 541 -16.16 -2.12 -13.07
N LEU A 542 -16.72 -2.08 -14.28
CA LEU A 542 -16.76 -3.23 -15.20
C LEU A 542 -15.42 -3.46 -15.93
N HIS A 543 -14.41 -2.62 -15.68
CA HIS A 543 -13.07 -2.65 -16.28
C HIS A 543 -11.99 -2.82 -15.20
#